data_AF-A0A450ZMT5-F1
#
_entry.id   AF-A0A450ZMT5-F1
#
_cell.length_a   1.000
_cell.length_b   1.000
_cell.length_c   1.000
_cell.angle_alpha   90.00
_cell.angle_beta   90.00
_cell.angle_gamma   90.00
#
_symmetry.space_group_name_H-M   'P 1'
#
loop_
_entity.id
_entity.type
_entity.pdbx_description
1 polymer ?
#
loop_
_entity_poly.entity_id
_entity_poly.type
_entity_poly.pdbx_seq_one_letter_code
_entity_poly.pdbx_strand_id
1 'polypeptide(L)'
;MTGNPDEMRIYELLRGDFKRIYSELVIATGSKPYQVIFELVDSFTHIAIAKTDPSVENENINASLKHVQRATLDASKLLWAHYKKELNNIASNDEIIRYCTSCHEDEFIKKCRYADKISLDARIVEEENVGMNSSASVNHYYNAAIAYRSAIDKIDQKKVKHFKIF
;
A
#
# COMPACT_ATOMS: atom_id res chain seq x y z
N MET A 1 -11.99 19.38 26.73
CA MET A 1 -10.61 19.32 26.18
C MET A 1 -10.73 19.35 24.67
N THR A 2 -10.50 20.51 24.07
CA THR A 2 -10.36 20.64 22.61
C THR A 2 -8.94 20.22 22.27
N GLY A 3 -8.77 19.02 21.69
CA GLY A 3 -7.45 18.51 21.29
C GLY A 3 -6.82 19.37 20.20
N ASN A 4 -5.50 19.35 20.10
CA ASN A 4 -4.77 19.98 19.01
C ASN A 4 -5.30 19.42 17.66
N PRO A 5 -5.80 20.27 16.73
CA PRO A 5 -6.39 19.81 15.48
C PRO A 5 -5.46 18.93 14.64
N ASP A 6 -4.15 19.21 14.67
CA ASP A 6 -3.17 18.42 13.91
C ASP A 6 -2.89 17.07 14.57
N GLU A 7 -2.98 16.99 15.91
CA GLU A 7 -2.94 15.71 16.62
C GLU A 7 -4.15 14.84 16.28
N MET A 8 -5.34 15.44 16.15
CA MET A 8 -6.55 14.71 15.74
C MET A 8 -6.40 14.11 14.35
N ARG A 9 -5.76 14.83 13.41
CA ARG A 9 -5.48 14.33 12.05
C ARG A 9 -4.58 13.11 12.06
N ILE A 10 -3.61 13.03 12.98
CA ILE A 10 -2.77 11.83 13.16
C ILE A 10 -3.64 10.63 13.51
N TYR A 11 -4.51 10.76 14.52
CA TYR A 11 -5.37 9.67 14.96
C TYR A 11 -6.42 9.26 13.93
N GLU A 12 -6.91 10.20 13.12
CA GLU A 12 -7.78 9.91 11.99
C GLU A 12 -7.07 9.10 10.91
N LEU A 13 -5.85 9.50 10.53
CA LEU A 13 -5.05 8.77 9.55
C LEU A 13 -4.70 7.36 10.03
N LEU A 14 -4.30 7.22 11.31
CA LEU A 14 -4.02 5.93 11.95
C LEU A 14 -5.22 5.00 11.94
N ARG A 15 -6.41 5.50 12.31
CA ARG A 15 -7.64 4.69 12.40
C ARG A 15 -8.28 4.41 11.04
N GLY A 16 -8.10 5.29 10.08
CA GLY A 16 -8.62 5.19 8.72
C GLY A 16 -7.67 4.42 7.80
N ASP A 17 -7.06 5.16 6.86
CA ASP A 17 -6.28 4.58 5.77
C ASP A 17 -5.12 3.70 6.25
N PHE A 18 -4.35 4.15 7.25
CA PHE A 18 -3.22 3.39 7.73
C PHE A 18 -3.63 1.99 8.21
N LYS A 19 -4.56 1.91 9.17
CA LYS A 19 -4.99 0.62 9.74
C LYS A 19 -5.53 -0.31 8.66
N ARG A 20 -6.35 0.21 7.74
CA ARG A 20 -6.93 -0.56 6.63
C ARG A 20 -5.85 -1.16 5.74
N ILE A 21 -4.98 -0.30 5.20
CA ILE A 21 -3.93 -0.69 4.24
C ILE A 21 -2.89 -1.60 4.90
N TYR A 22 -2.45 -1.27 6.11
CA TYR A 22 -1.47 -2.07 6.83
C TYR A 22 -2.01 -3.46 7.19
N SER A 23 -3.29 -3.58 7.57
CA SER A 23 -3.90 -4.88 7.85
C SER A 23 -3.92 -5.78 6.61
N GLU A 24 -4.27 -5.23 5.45
CA GLU A 24 -4.22 -5.96 4.18
C GLU A 24 -2.79 -6.37 3.81
N LEU A 25 -1.81 -5.51 4.02
CA LEU A 25 -0.39 -5.82 3.81
C LEU A 25 0.09 -6.99 4.67
N VAL A 26 -0.28 -6.99 5.96
CA VAL A 26 0.07 -8.08 6.87
C VAL A 26 -0.58 -9.39 6.44
N ILE A 27 -1.84 -9.34 6.00
CA ILE A 27 -2.56 -10.52 5.48
C ILE A 27 -1.90 -11.06 4.20
N ALA A 28 -1.59 -10.17 3.25
CA ALA A 28 -1.02 -10.55 1.95
C ALA A 28 0.40 -11.13 2.10
N THR A 29 1.23 -10.51 2.93
CA THR A 29 2.65 -10.90 3.06
C THR A 29 2.90 -11.92 4.16
N GLY A 30 1.96 -12.13 5.09
CA GLY A 30 2.16 -12.93 6.29
C GLY A 30 3.21 -12.35 7.24
N SER A 31 3.61 -11.09 7.05
CA SER A 31 4.72 -10.45 7.76
C SER A 31 4.36 -9.03 8.17
N LYS A 32 5.06 -8.51 9.18
CA LYS A 32 4.95 -7.11 9.58
C LYS A 32 6.22 -6.38 9.10
N PRO A 33 6.15 -5.59 8.01
CA PRO A 33 7.35 -4.97 7.44
C PRO A 33 7.99 -4.00 8.43
N TYR A 34 9.29 -4.20 8.69
CA TYR A 34 10.04 -3.43 9.69
C TYR A 34 9.97 -1.93 9.45
N GLN A 35 10.14 -1.49 8.20
CA GLN A 35 10.11 -0.06 7.85
C GLN A 35 8.80 0.63 8.26
N VAL A 36 7.65 -0.04 8.07
CA VAL A 36 6.35 0.55 8.44
C VAL A 36 6.20 0.65 9.96
N ILE A 37 6.70 -0.35 10.70
CA ILE A 37 6.69 -0.32 12.17
C ILE A 37 7.62 0.77 12.69
N PHE A 38 8.81 0.91 12.08
CA PHE A 38 9.80 1.91 12.46
C PHE A 38 9.23 3.32 12.38
N GLU A 39 8.59 3.68 11.25
CA GLU A 39 7.92 4.97 11.08
C GLU A 39 6.79 5.20 12.11
N LEU A 40 6.04 4.16 12.48
CA LEU A 40 5.03 4.29 13.55
C LEU A 40 5.65 4.55 14.92
N VAL A 41 6.77 3.90 15.24
CA VAL A 41 7.48 4.10 16.51
C VAL A 41 8.02 5.53 16.59
N ASP A 42 8.60 6.04 15.50
CA ASP A 42 9.06 7.43 15.42
C ASP A 42 7.89 8.42 15.59
N SER A 43 6.75 8.15 14.95
CA SER A 43 5.52 8.94 15.15
C SER A 43 5.09 9.00 16.62
N PHE A 44 5.06 7.87 17.32
CA PHE A 44 4.66 7.83 18.73
C PHE A 44 5.71 8.47 19.65
N THR A 45 6.99 8.38 19.30
CA THR A 45 8.07 9.06 20.03
C THR A 45 7.88 10.57 19.99
N HIS A 46 7.58 11.12 18.81
CA HIS A 46 7.27 12.54 18.68
C HIS A 46 6.02 12.95 19.47
N ILE A 47 4.94 12.16 19.46
CA ILE A 47 3.76 12.44 20.29
C ILE A 47 4.14 12.48 21.77
N ALA A 48 4.92 11.51 22.24
CA ALA A 48 5.37 11.47 23.64
C ALA A 48 6.14 12.74 24.02
N ILE A 49 7.10 13.17 23.19
CA ILE A 49 7.87 14.41 23.39
C ILE A 49 6.93 15.62 23.45
N ALA A 50 6.00 15.75 22.50
CA ALA A 50 5.03 16.85 22.45
C ALA A 50 4.17 16.94 23.73
N LYS A 51 3.86 15.80 24.36
CA LYS A 51 3.09 15.76 25.62
C LYS A 51 3.92 16.10 26.86
N THR A 52 5.24 15.93 26.80
CA THR A 52 6.15 16.20 27.92
C THR A 52 6.79 17.57 27.87
N ASP A 53 6.90 18.17 26.68
CA ASP A 53 7.52 19.48 26.48
C ASP A 53 6.64 20.37 25.57
N PRO A 54 5.85 21.28 26.16
CA PRO A 54 5.00 22.21 25.42
C PRO A 54 5.77 23.15 24.49
N SER A 55 7.08 23.39 24.73
CA SER A 55 7.87 24.31 23.90
C SER A 55 8.13 23.78 22.49
N VAL A 56 8.05 22.47 22.31
CA VAL A 56 8.28 21.76 21.04
C VAL A 56 7.04 21.01 20.54
N GLU A 57 5.86 21.27 21.12
CA GLU A 57 4.62 20.55 20.81
C GLU A 57 4.31 20.57 19.31
N ASN A 58 4.20 21.76 18.72
CA ASN A 58 3.79 21.91 17.32
C ASN A 58 4.79 21.27 16.34
N GLU A 59 6.09 21.36 16.62
CA GLU A 59 7.12 20.74 15.78
C GLU A 59 6.98 19.20 15.80
N ASN A 60 6.83 18.63 16.99
CA ASN A 60 6.72 17.19 17.17
C ASN A 60 5.38 16.63 16.66
N ILE A 61 4.27 17.34 16.83
CA ILE A 61 2.99 16.94 16.22
C ILE A 61 3.11 16.93 14.69
N ASN A 62 3.75 17.93 14.08
CA ASN A 62 4.00 17.95 12.64
C ASN A 62 4.94 16.82 12.17
N ALA A 63 6.00 16.52 12.93
CA ALA A 63 6.90 15.41 12.63
C ALA A 63 6.15 14.06 12.71
N SER A 64 5.37 13.85 13.76
CA SER A 64 4.54 12.66 13.93
C SER A 64 3.57 12.45 12.77
N LEU A 65 2.91 13.52 12.31
CA LEU A 65 2.03 13.45 11.13
C LEU A 65 2.79 12.99 9.90
N LYS A 66 3.98 13.54 9.61
CA LYS A 66 4.80 13.13 8.47
C LYS A 66 5.18 11.66 8.54
N HIS A 67 5.54 11.15 9.71
CA HIS A 67 5.85 9.74 9.92
C HIS A 67 4.65 8.83 9.67
N VAL A 68 3.45 9.16 10.15
CA VAL A 68 2.24 8.35 9.84
C VAL A 68 1.91 8.39 8.36
N GLN A 69 2.03 9.55 7.70
CA GLN A 69 1.82 9.67 6.26
C GLN A 69 2.83 8.80 5.49
N ARG A 70 4.10 8.78 5.92
CA ARG A 70 5.14 7.94 5.33
C ARG A 70 4.86 6.46 5.54
N ALA A 71 4.54 6.05 6.76
CA ALA A 71 4.17 4.67 7.09
C ALA A 71 2.99 4.19 6.24
N THR A 72 2.00 5.06 6.01
CA THR A 72 0.82 4.76 5.18
C THR A 72 1.21 4.58 3.71
N LEU A 73 2.03 5.48 3.16
CA LEU A 73 2.51 5.37 1.78
C LEU A 73 3.36 4.12 1.57
N ASP A 74 4.28 3.83 2.49
CA ASP A 74 5.14 2.66 2.42
C ASP A 74 4.33 1.37 2.53
N ALA A 75 3.28 1.35 3.36
CA ALA A 75 2.35 0.22 3.42
C ALA A 75 1.63 -0.01 2.07
N SER A 76 1.12 1.06 1.44
CA SER A 76 0.50 0.97 0.11
C SER A 76 1.47 0.44 -0.95
N LYS A 77 2.70 0.95 -0.97
CA LYS A 77 3.73 0.54 -1.93
C LYS A 77 4.15 -0.90 -1.75
N LEU A 78 4.33 -1.36 -0.51
CA LEU A 78 4.69 -2.74 -0.22
C LEU A 78 3.55 -3.69 -0.64
N LEU A 79 2.29 -3.31 -0.44
CA LEU A 79 1.14 -4.08 -0.87
C LEU A 79 1.06 -4.16 -2.40
N TRP A 80 1.23 -3.03 -3.08
CA TRP A 80 1.34 -2.96 -4.53
C TRP A 80 2.47 -3.84 -5.07
N ALA A 81 3.68 -3.71 -4.53
CA ALA A 81 4.85 -4.47 -4.97
C ALA A 81 4.65 -5.98 -4.77
N HIS A 82 4.01 -6.37 -3.67
CA HIS A 82 3.66 -7.76 -3.40
C HIS A 82 2.72 -8.32 -4.48
N TYR A 83 1.58 -7.69 -4.73
CA TYR A 83 0.62 -8.18 -5.74
C TYR A 83 1.18 -8.09 -7.16
N LYS A 84 1.96 -7.05 -7.49
CA LYS A 84 2.64 -6.98 -8.78
C LYS A 84 3.61 -8.15 -8.97
N LYS A 85 4.41 -8.47 -7.96
CA LYS A 85 5.32 -9.62 -7.99
C LYS A 85 4.57 -10.94 -8.12
N GLU A 86 3.49 -11.12 -7.35
CA GLU A 86 2.64 -12.31 -7.44
C GLU A 86 2.06 -12.48 -8.85
N LEU A 87 1.44 -11.44 -9.40
CA LEU A 87 0.87 -11.49 -10.75
C LEU A 87 1.95 -11.78 -11.79
N ASN A 88 3.11 -11.12 -11.74
CA ASN A 88 4.20 -11.35 -12.70
C ASN A 88 4.71 -12.78 -12.67
N ASN A 89 4.81 -13.39 -11.48
CA ASN A 89 5.24 -14.79 -11.33
C ASN A 89 4.23 -15.78 -11.91
N ILE A 90 2.95 -15.41 -11.97
CA ILE A 90 1.89 -16.24 -12.51
C ILE A 90 1.75 -16.01 -14.02
N ALA A 91 1.75 -14.74 -14.44
CA ALA A 91 1.55 -14.29 -15.81
C ALA A 91 2.80 -14.43 -16.69
N SER A 92 3.95 -14.83 -16.14
CA SER A 92 5.13 -15.17 -16.94
C SER A 92 4.99 -16.47 -17.74
N ASN A 93 3.87 -17.20 -17.59
CA ASN A 93 3.57 -18.43 -18.32
C ASN A 93 2.26 -18.28 -19.11
N ASP A 94 2.37 -18.31 -20.44
CA ASP A 94 1.23 -18.16 -21.36
C ASP A 94 0.18 -19.26 -21.20
N GLU A 95 0.57 -20.48 -20.81
CA GLU A 95 -0.38 -21.58 -20.56
C GLU A 95 -1.22 -21.31 -19.31
N ILE A 96 -0.63 -20.70 -18.29
CA ILE A 96 -1.38 -20.26 -17.10
C ILE A 96 -2.42 -19.22 -17.49
N ILE A 97 -2.03 -18.23 -18.31
CA ILE A 97 -2.95 -17.20 -18.78
C ILE A 97 -4.11 -17.84 -19.58
N ARG A 98 -3.79 -18.76 -20.48
CA ARG A 98 -4.77 -19.36 -21.39
C ARG A 98 -5.73 -20.35 -20.72
N TYR A 99 -5.24 -21.15 -19.78
CA TYR A 99 -6.00 -22.29 -19.25
C TYR A 99 -6.39 -22.16 -17.77
N CYS A 100 -5.71 -21.30 -17.02
CA CYS A 100 -5.94 -21.14 -15.58
C CYS A 100 -6.70 -19.87 -15.23
N THR A 101 -7.11 -19.04 -16.19
CA THR A 101 -7.93 -17.85 -15.91
C THR A 101 -9.42 -18.18 -15.96
N SER A 102 -10.23 -17.45 -15.17
CA SER A 102 -11.69 -17.59 -15.11
C SER A 102 -12.41 -16.69 -16.12
N CYS A 103 -11.67 -15.93 -16.92
CA CYS A 103 -12.17 -15.02 -17.96
C CYS A 103 -11.43 -15.28 -19.27
N HIS A 104 -11.86 -14.66 -20.36
CA HIS A 104 -11.13 -14.75 -21.64
C HIS A 104 -9.74 -14.11 -21.53
N GLU A 105 -8.77 -14.64 -22.28
CA GLU A 105 -7.37 -14.18 -22.33
C GLU A 105 -7.29 -12.66 -22.59
N ASP A 106 -8.04 -12.14 -23.56
CA ASP A 106 -8.11 -10.71 -23.87
C ASP A 106 -8.58 -9.85 -22.69
N GLU A 107 -9.55 -10.34 -21.91
CA GLU A 107 -10.05 -9.63 -20.73
C GLU A 107 -8.99 -9.61 -19.62
N PHE A 108 -8.31 -10.73 -19.41
CA PHE A 108 -7.22 -10.83 -18.45
C PHE A 108 -6.06 -9.90 -18.79
N ILE A 109 -5.63 -9.87 -20.05
CA ILE A 109 -4.58 -8.97 -20.54
C ILE A 109 -4.99 -7.51 -20.34
N LYS A 110 -6.25 -7.14 -20.62
CA LYS A 110 -6.76 -5.78 -20.37
C LYS A 110 -6.67 -5.40 -18.88
N LYS A 111 -6.99 -6.32 -17.96
CA LYS A 111 -6.85 -6.09 -16.51
C LYS A 111 -5.39 -5.88 -16.10
N CYS A 112 -4.46 -6.67 -16.63
CA CYS A 112 -3.04 -6.51 -16.36
C CYS A 112 -2.54 -5.14 -16.84
N ARG A 113 -2.86 -4.76 -18.08
CA ARG A 113 -2.50 -3.44 -18.64
C ARG A 113 -3.10 -2.29 -17.84
N TYR A 114 -4.32 -2.44 -17.35
CA TYR A 114 -4.95 -1.44 -16.48
C TYR A 114 -4.22 -1.29 -15.15
N ALA A 115 -3.83 -2.39 -14.51
CA ALA A 115 -3.04 -2.37 -13.28
C ALA A 115 -1.67 -1.69 -13.48
N ASP A 116 -0.98 -2.00 -14.58
CA ASP A 116 0.27 -1.34 -14.95
C ASP A 116 0.09 0.16 -15.19
N LYS A 117 -0.98 0.56 -15.88
CA LYS A 117 -1.30 1.97 -16.11
C LYS A 117 -1.47 2.73 -14.80
N ILE A 118 -2.32 2.25 -13.90
CA ILE A 118 -2.55 2.93 -12.61
C ILE A 118 -1.29 2.92 -11.75
N SER A 119 -0.47 1.88 -11.84
CA SER A 119 0.84 1.85 -11.18
C SER A 119 1.77 2.96 -11.68
N LEU A 120 1.76 3.25 -12.98
CA LEU A 120 2.52 4.35 -13.56
C LEU A 120 1.95 5.71 -13.13
N ASP A 121 0.63 5.86 -13.18
CA ASP A 121 -0.04 7.08 -12.73
C ASP A 121 0.30 7.39 -11.25
N ALA A 122 0.32 6.36 -10.38
CA ALA A 122 0.72 6.50 -8.98
C ALA A 122 2.17 6.99 -8.82
N ARG A 123 3.07 6.55 -9.70
CA ARG A 123 4.47 6.98 -9.70
C ARG A 123 4.61 8.43 -10.14
N ILE A 124 3.90 8.85 -11.18
CA ILE A 124 3.88 10.24 -11.65
C ILE A 124 3.40 11.17 -10.53
N VAL A 125 2.28 10.82 -9.88
CA VAL A 125 1.76 11.60 -8.75
C VAL A 125 2.77 11.66 -7.60
N GLU A 126 3.48 10.58 -7.30
CA GLU A 126 4.55 10.63 -6.30
C GLU A 126 5.66 11.59 -6.69
N GLU A 127 6.18 11.49 -7.91
CA GLU A 127 7.27 12.33 -8.41
C GLU A 127 6.90 13.83 -8.34
N GLU A 128 5.67 14.17 -8.70
CA GLU A 128 5.13 15.52 -8.60
C GLU A 128 4.96 16.02 -7.15
N ASN A 129 4.91 15.12 -6.16
CA ASN A 129 4.65 15.44 -4.76
C ASN A 129 5.82 15.12 -3.80
N VAL A 130 6.99 14.76 -4.34
CA VAL A 130 8.20 14.49 -3.55
C VAL A 130 8.56 15.71 -2.69
N GLY A 131 8.77 15.48 -1.40
CA GLY A 131 9.12 16.54 -0.44
C GLY A 131 7.98 17.50 -0.08
N MET A 132 6.81 17.38 -0.72
CA MET A 132 5.65 18.26 -0.49
C MET A 132 4.52 17.53 0.24
N ASN A 133 4.02 16.42 -0.31
CA ASN A 133 2.85 15.71 0.24
C ASN A 133 2.90 14.21 -0.06
N SER A 134 3.45 13.43 0.87
CA SER A 134 3.49 11.95 0.76
C SER A 134 2.10 11.31 0.74
N SER A 135 1.08 11.97 1.28
CA SER A 135 -0.29 11.43 1.31
C SER A 135 -0.98 11.46 -0.05
N ALA A 136 -0.54 12.34 -0.97
CA ALA A 136 -1.13 12.46 -2.30
C ALA A 136 -1.08 11.14 -3.09
N SER A 137 -0.04 10.34 -2.86
CA SER A 137 0.19 9.08 -3.58
C SER A 137 -0.36 7.84 -2.86
N VAL A 138 -0.81 7.95 -1.61
CA VAL A 138 -1.29 6.81 -0.81
C VAL A 138 -2.42 6.07 -1.52
N ASN A 139 -3.45 6.81 -1.93
CA ASN A 139 -4.62 6.23 -2.60
C ASN A 139 -4.30 5.74 -4.01
N HIS A 140 -3.36 6.38 -4.70
CA HIS A 140 -2.94 5.95 -6.04
C HIS A 140 -2.23 4.60 -5.98
N TYR A 141 -1.27 4.43 -5.06
CA TYR A 141 -0.60 3.14 -4.86
C TYR A 141 -1.55 2.06 -4.31
N TYR A 142 -2.45 2.42 -3.40
CA TYR A 142 -3.45 1.46 -2.92
C TYR A 142 -4.38 0.99 -4.05
N ASN A 143 -4.89 1.91 -4.88
CA ASN A 143 -5.72 1.55 -6.02
C ASN A 143 -4.96 0.71 -7.05
N ALA A 144 -3.67 0.99 -7.27
CA ALA A 144 -2.81 0.14 -8.09
C ALA A 144 -2.73 -1.29 -7.50
N ALA A 145 -2.52 -1.41 -6.20
CA ALA A 145 -2.49 -2.71 -5.52
C ALA A 145 -3.80 -3.49 -5.70
N ILE A 146 -4.95 -2.82 -5.54
CA ILE A 146 -6.28 -3.42 -5.76
C ILE A 146 -6.49 -3.84 -7.22
N ALA A 147 -5.98 -3.07 -8.19
CA ALA A 147 -6.04 -3.45 -9.60
C ALA A 147 -5.25 -4.75 -9.88
N TYR A 148 -4.04 -4.88 -9.33
CA TYR A 148 -3.27 -6.14 -9.42
C TYR A 148 -4.00 -7.29 -8.71
N ARG A 149 -4.54 -7.05 -7.51
CA ARG A 149 -5.30 -8.06 -6.79
C ARG A 149 -6.51 -8.56 -7.59
N SER A 150 -7.24 -7.64 -8.23
CA SER A 150 -8.39 -7.97 -9.07
C SER A 150 -8.00 -8.85 -10.28
N ALA A 151 -6.81 -8.65 -10.84
CA ALA A 151 -6.28 -9.54 -11.88
C ALA A 151 -5.91 -10.93 -11.31
N ILE A 152 -5.25 -10.97 -10.14
CA ILE A 152 -4.93 -12.23 -9.44
C ILE A 152 -6.19 -13.04 -9.12
N ASP A 153 -7.27 -12.39 -8.72
CA ASP A 153 -8.54 -13.06 -8.40
C ASP A 153 -9.20 -13.73 -9.63
N LYS A 154 -8.74 -13.43 -10.85
CA LYS A 154 -9.16 -14.15 -12.07
C LYS A 154 -8.38 -15.43 -12.32
N ILE A 155 -7.34 -15.70 -11.54
CA ILE A 155 -6.52 -16.90 -11.68
C ILE A 155 -7.06 -18.00 -10.78
N ASP A 156 -7.43 -19.13 -11.38
CA ASP A 156 -7.75 -20.36 -10.68
C ASP A 156 -6.46 -21.01 -10.18
N GLN A 157 -6.14 -20.71 -8.91
CA GLN A 157 -4.95 -21.24 -8.23
C GLN A 157 -4.91 -22.78 -8.16
N LYS A 158 -6.06 -23.47 -8.23
CA LYS A 158 -6.08 -24.94 -8.26
C LYS A 158 -5.56 -25.47 -9.60
N LYS A 159 -5.91 -24.81 -10.70
CA LYS A 159 -5.40 -25.17 -12.04
C LYS A 159 -3.91 -24.87 -12.16
N VAL A 160 -3.46 -23.72 -11.65
CA VAL A 160 -2.02 -23.35 -11.64
C VAL A 160 -1.17 -24.43 -10.96
N LYS A 161 -1.64 -24.97 -9.82
CA LYS A 161 -0.93 -26.04 -9.11
C LYS A 161 -0.79 -27.31 -9.96
N HIS A 162 -1.77 -27.65 -10.79
CA HIS A 162 -1.68 -28.81 -11.68
C HIS A 162 -0.65 -28.59 -12.79
N PHE A 163 -0.59 -27.39 -13.38
CA PHE A 163 0.40 -27.06 -14.41
C PHE A 163 1.85 -27.05 -13.90
N LYS A 164 2.07 -26.74 -12.61
CA LYS A 164 3.41 -26.75 -11.99
C LYS A 164 3.92 -28.14 -11.58
N ILE A 165 3.11 -29.19 -11.71
CA ILE A 165 3.47 -30.58 -11.36
C ILE A 165 4.00 -31.35 -12.57
N PHE A 166 3.82 -30.82 -13.79
CA PHE A 166 4.39 -31.35 -15.04
C PHE A 166 5.63 -30.56 -15.45
#